data_AF-A0A9P3NCD5-F1
#
_entry.id   AF-A0A9P3NCD5-F1
#
_cell.length_a   1.000
_cell.length_b   1.000
_cell.length_c   1.000
_cell.angle_alpha   90.00
_cell.angle_beta   90.00
_cell.angle_gamma   90.00
#
_symmetry.space_group_name_H-M   'P 1'
#
loop_
_entity.id
_entity.type
_entity.pdbx_description
1 polymer ?
#
loop_
_entity_poly.entity_id
_entity_poly.type
_entity_poly.pdbx_seq_one_letter_code
_entity_poly.pdbx_strand_id
1 'polypeptide(L)'
;MLAGLSGRDDRIWVPSYRLLCELLIQEVHDSNLSGHVGVDKTLKALQQFYYWPYMVTDVQRYMAVCPICQRMKSSHQQPTGLLQPLEPPQCPWQHVTMDFGLPAGSSGNDAVLLVVDRLTKMVHFAPCRTTITAEETARLLISTVVCLHGISAAIISDRDPKFTSNFWQDTWARYGTRMQFSSAYHPQTDGQTERTNQMMEQLIRTNYLDRNKWEDALPMLEFSYNNAPSATTNHSPFYLNYGMDPTVPISTNVESQVPRSQHFVEELQTARDKAVELIRKANATARRYANLHRRDITIAAGKLVLLDTKNLRLPLPTNLRPRFCGPFKIMKMPITST
;
A
#
# COMPACT_ATOMS: atom_id res chain seq x y z
N MET A 1 16.72 71.01 -19.12
CA MET A 1 15.29 71.37 -19.25
C MET A 1 14.64 70.30 -20.12
N LEU A 2 14.02 69.28 -19.52
CA LEU A 2 13.13 68.35 -20.24
C LEU A 2 11.71 68.68 -19.79
N ALA A 3 11.03 69.47 -20.61
CA ALA A 3 9.67 69.93 -20.37
C ALA A 3 8.66 68.82 -20.67
N GLY A 4 7.77 68.59 -19.71
CA GLY A 4 6.35 68.33 -19.93
C GLY A 4 5.95 66.99 -20.53
N LEU A 5 5.71 65.99 -19.68
CA LEU A 5 4.86 64.83 -20.00
C LEU A 5 4.06 64.42 -18.75
N SER A 6 3.10 65.28 -18.35
CA SER A 6 2.06 64.92 -17.37
C SER A 6 0.94 64.18 -18.10
N GLY A 7 0.62 62.96 -17.65
CA GLY A 7 -0.44 62.14 -18.22
C GLY A 7 -1.30 61.48 -17.13
N ARG A 8 -2.38 62.16 -16.71
CA ARG A 8 -3.60 61.66 -16.01
C ARG A 8 -3.47 60.82 -14.72
N ASP A 9 -2.27 60.46 -14.30
CA ASP A 9 -1.82 60.03 -12.97
C ASP A 9 -0.39 60.61 -12.86
N ASP A 10 0.18 60.84 -11.68
CA ASP A 10 1.53 61.45 -11.47
C ASP A 10 2.73 60.64 -12.04
N ARG A 11 2.50 59.80 -13.06
CA ARG A 11 3.47 58.96 -13.74
C ARG A 11 4.06 59.66 -14.94
N ILE A 12 5.35 59.41 -15.17
CA ILE A 12 6.10 59.89 -16.32
C ILE A 12 5.69 59.06 -17.54
N TRP A 13 5.17 59.72 -18.57
CA TRP A 13 4.92 59.05 -19.84
C TRP A 13 6.26 58.73 -20.53
N VAL A 14 6.47 57.45 -20.85
CA VAL A 14 7.66 56.99 -21.56
C VAL A 14 7.27 56.77 -23.03
N PRO A 15 7.93 57.46 -23.98
CA PRO A 15 7.70 57.19 -25.39
C PRO A 15 8.03 55.72 -25.70
N SER A 16 7.27 55.07 -26.58
CA SER A 16 7.39 53.63 -26.91
C SER A 16 8.67 53.25 -27.70
N TYR A 17 9.80 53.84 -27.34
CA TYR A 17 11.11 53.42 -27.79
C TYR A 17 11.50 52.14 -27.05
N ARG A 18 11.53 51.03 -27.78
CA ARG A 18 11.80 49.69 -27.25
C ARG A 18 13.02 49.64 -26.31
N LEU A 19 14.13 50.26 -26.72
CA LEU A 19 15.37 50.28 -25.93
C LEU A 19 15.19 50.96 -24.57
N LEU A 20 14.43 52.06 -24.52
CA LEU A 20 14.18 52.79 -23.28
C LEU A 20 13.26 51.99 -22.34
N CYS A 21 12.21 51.36 -22.89
CA CYS A 21 11.34 50.46 -22.13
C CYS A 21 12.11 49.25 -21.57
N GLU A 22 12.97 48.62 -22.38
CA GLU A 22 13.78 47.48 -21.95
C GLU A 22 14.78 47.85 -20.84
N LEU A 23 15.42 49.03 -20.92
CA LEU A 23 16.33 49.51 -19.86
C LEU A 23 15.60 49.76 -18.53
N LEU A 24 14.39 50.32 -18.57
CA LEU A 24 13.59 50.53 -17.36
C LEU A 24 13.15 49.18 -16.76
N ILE A 25 12.75 48.22 -17.59
CA ILE A 25 12.42 46.86 -17.13
C ILE A 25 13.65 46.20 -16.51
N GLN A 26 14.83 46.32 -17.15
CA GLN A 26 16.09 45.78 -16.65
C GLN A 26 16.45 46.34 -15.27
N GLU A 27 16.37 47.66 -15.08
CA GLU A 27 16.68 48.28 -13.79
C GLU A 27 15.79 47.75 -12.65
N VAL A 28 14.50 47.57 -12.95
CA VAL A 28 13.52 47.09 -11.97
C VAL A 28 13.57 45.57 -11.77
N HIS A 29 13.96 44.79 -12.78
CA HIS A 29 13.92 43.32 -12.76
C HIS A 29 15.26 42.67 -12.39
N ASP A 30 16.38 43.22 -12.88
CA ASP A 30 17.72 42.64 -12.77
C ASP A 30 18.53 43.26 -11.62
N SER A 31 18.03 44.30 -10.95
CA SER A 31 18.72 44.89 -9.81
C SER A 31 18.86 43.88 -8.66
N ASN A 32 20.02 43.88 -8.00
CA ASN A 32 20.29 43.00 -6.85
C ASN A 32 19.25 43.11 -5.72
N LEU A 33 18.53 44.24 -5.63
CA LEU A 33 17.50 44.50 -4.63
C LEU A 33 16.11 43.97 -5.05
N SER A 34 15.88 43.71 -6.34
CA SER A 34 14.58 43.28 -6.88
C SER A 34 14.41 41.77 -6.97
N GLY A 35 15.51 41.00 -6.98
CA GLY A 35 15.49 39.55 -6.85
C GLY A 35 14.72 38.80 -7.95
N HIS A 36 14.67 39.33 -9.18
CA HIS A 36 13.95 38.73 -10.31
C HIS A 36 12.49 38.38 -9.98
N VAL A 37 11.76 39.28 -9.32
CA VAL A 37 10.35 39.08 -8.95
C VAL A 37 9.43 38.82 -10.15
N GLY A 38 8.23 38.29 -9.88
CA GLY A 38 7.21 37.98 -10.90
C GLY A 38 6.73 39.18 -11.71
N VAL A 39 6.03 38.92 -12.82
CA VAL A 39 5.51 39.93 -13.76
C VAL A 39 4.69 41.00 -13.02
N ASP A 40 3.77 40.59 -12.14
CA ASP A 40 2.89 41.53 -11.44
C ASP A 40 3.63 42.48 -10.50
N LYS A 41 4.69 42.00 -9.84
CA LYS A 41 5.49 42.84 -8.93
C LYS A 41 6.36 43.82 -9.71
N THR A 42 6.98 43.34 -10.80
CA THR A 42 7.78 44.17 -11.72
C THR A 42 6.91 45.26 -12.35
N LEU A 43 5.70 44.90 -12.80
CA LEU A 43 4.73 45.83 -13.37
C LEU A 43 4.30 46.89 -12.35
N LYS A 44 3.95 46.49 -11.13
CA LYS A 44 3.55 47.42 -10.07
C LYS A 44 4.67 48.40 -9.71
N ALA A 45 5.92 47.94 -9.65
CA ALA A 45 7.07 48.81 -9.39
C ALA A 45 7.28 49.84 -10.51
N LEU A 46 7.17 49.43 -11.77
CA LEU A 46 7.23 50.34 -12.92
C LEU A 46 6.06 51.34 -12.93
N GLN A 47 4.84 50.87 -12.64
CA GLN A 47 3.61 51.69 -12.61
C GLN A 47 3.62 52.78 -11.54
N GLN A 48 4.51 52.73 -10.55
CA GLN A 48 4.63 53.81 -9.56
C GLN A 48 5.16 55.10 -10.17
N PHE A 49 6.02 54.99 -11.19
CA PHE A 49 6.76 56.14 -11.74
C PHE A 49 6.56 56.33 -13.23
N TYR A 50 6.22 55.27 -13.96
CA TYR A 50 6.22 55.27 -15.42
C TYR A 50 4.92 54.74 -16.01
N TYR A 51 4.62 55.19 -17.22
CA TYR A 51 3.56 54.64 -18.04
C TYR A 51 3.95 54.66 -19.52
N TRP A 52 3.70 53.56 -20.22
CA TRP A 52 3.71 53.50 -21.68
C TRP A 52 2.70 52.48 -22.22
N PRO A 53 2.25 52.62 -23.49
CA PRO A 53 1.41 51.61 -24.13
C PRO A 53 2.09 50.23 -24.17
N TYR A 54 1.34 49.17 -23.89
CA TYR A 54 1.80 47.76 -23.93
C TYR A 54 2.83 47.35 -22.86
N MET A 55 2.97 48.11 -21.78
CA MET A 55 3.92 47.81 -20.70
C MET A 55 3.81 46.38 -20.13
N VAL A 56 2.59 45.84 -20.00
CA VAL A 56 2.37 44.45 -19.57
C VAL A 56 3.04 43.47 -20.54
N THR A 57 2.83 43.67 -21.83
CA THR A 57 3.38 42.81 -22.88
C THR A 57 4.90 42.90 -22.93
N ASP A 58 5.47 44.09 -22.75
CA ASP A 58 6.91 44.28 -22.76
C ASP A 58 7.58 43.64 -21.54
N VAL A 59 7.01 43.78 -20.34
CA VAL A 59 7.50 43.10 -19.12
C VAL A 59 7.43 41.58 -19.28
N GLN A 60 6.32 41.04 -19.78
CA GLN A 60 6.18 39.61 -20.04
C GLN A 60 7.21 39.11 -21.05
N ARG A 61 7.41 39.85 -22.16
CA ARG A 61 8.38 39.49 -23.20
C ARG A 61 9.81 39.48 -22.66
N TYR A 62 10.17 40.50 -21.88
CA TYR A 62 11.49 40.61 -21.26
C TYR A 62 11.77 39.43 -20.30
N MET A 63 10.82 39.13 -19.42
CA MET A 63 10.96 38.04 -18.44
C MET A 63 10.94 36.64 -19.09
N ALA A 64 10.25 36.48 -20.22
CA ALA A 64 10.27 35.24 -20.99
C ALA A 64 11.65 34.89 -21.56
N VAL A 65 12.52 35.89 -21.75
CA VAL A 65 13.90 35.69 -22.26
C VAL A 65 14.98 35.90 -21.20
N CYS A 66 14.62 36.31 -19.97
CA CYS A 66 15.58 36.50 -18.88
C CYS A 66 16.22 35.15 -18.48
N PRO A 67 17.54 34.96 -18.67
CA PRO A 67 18.19 33.67 -18.48
C PRO A 67 18.19 33.20 -17.02
N ILE A 68 18.19 34.13 -16.05
CA ILE A 68 18.12 33.81 -14.62
C ILE A 68 16.71 33.30 -14.28
N CYS A 69 15.66 33.99 -14.73
CA CYS A 69 14.28 33.52 -14.55
C CYS A 69 14.03 32.16 -15.22
N GLN A 70 14.52 31.97 -16.45
CA GLN A 70 14.35 30.72 -17.20
C GLN A 70 15.05 29.52 -16.52
N ARG A 71 16.17 29.76 -15.83
CA ARG A 71 16.93 28.69 -15.15
C ARG A 71 16.44 28.41 -13.73
N MET A 72 15.97 29.43 -13.02
CA MET A 72 15.75 29.34 -11.57
C MET A 72 14.26 29.24 -11.17
N LYS A 73 13.32 29.71 -12.01
CA LYS A 73 11.89 29.63 -11.68
C LYS A 73 11.31 28.28 -12.09
N SER A 74 10.45 27.72 -11.23
CA SER A 74 9.69 26.52 -11.56
C SER A 74 8.76 26.79 -12.75
N SER A 75 8.79 25.89 -13.72
CA SER A 75 7.84 25.92 -14.83
C SER A 75 6.44 25.61 -14.31
N HIS A 76 5.46 26.44 -14.68
CA HIS A 76 4.04 26.16 -14.49
C HIS A 76 3.41 25.53 -15.74
N GLN A 77 4.23 25.16 -16.74
CA GLN A 77 3.76 24.44 -17.90
C GLN A 77 3.33 23.02 -17.50
N GLN A 78 2.36 22.47 -18.23
CA GLN A 78 2.02 21.07 -18.08
C GLN A 78 3.26 20.20 -18.36
N PRO A 79 3.44 19.08 -17.64
CA PRO A 79 4.55 18.16 -17.86
C PRO A 79 4.65 17.78 -19.34
N THR A 80 5.87 17.82 -19.88
CA THR A 80 6.13 17.41 -21.26
C THR A 80 6.07 15.88 -21.39
N GLY A 81 5.47 15.39 -22.47
CA GLY A 81 5.30 13.95 -22.75
C GLY A 81 3.88 13.44 -22.43
N LEU A 82 3.37 12.58 -23.31
CA LEU A 82 2.10 11.88 -23.10
C LEU A 82 2.31 10.70 -22.15
N LEU A 83 1.32 10.42 -21.30
CA LEU A 83 1.33 9.24 -20.43
C LEU A 83 1.39 7.98 -21.30
N GLN A 84 2.41 7.15 -21.11
CA GLN A 84 2.52 5.82 -21.72
C GLN A 84 2.26 4.76 -20.64
N PRO A 85 1.02 4.32 -20.45
CA PRO A 85 0.70 3.34 -19.44
C PRO A 85 1.32 1.98 -19.80
N LEU A 86 1.95 1.34 -18.82
CA LEU A 86 2.38 -0.05 -18.94
C LEU A 86 1.17 -0.95 -19.19
N GLU A 87 1.32 -1.91 -20.11
CA GLU A 87 0.26 -2.89 -20.37
C GLU A 87 -0.19 -3.58 -19.07
N PRO A 88 -1.50 -3.78 -18.91
CA PRO A 88 -2.03 -4.48 -17.76
C PRO A 88 -1.60 -5.96 -17.80
N PRO A 89 -1.33 -6.57 -16.63
CA PRO A 89 -1.07 -8.01 -16.57
C PRO A 89 -2.32 -8.82 -16.98
N GLN A 90 -2.12 -10.08 -17.37
CA GLN A 90 -3.20 -10.97 -17.82
C GLN A 90 -3.79 -11.82 -16.68
N CYS A 91 -3.05 -12.02 -15.59
CA CYS A 91 -3.52 -12.74 -14.41
C CYS A 91 -3.06 -12.05 -13.11
N PRO A 92 -3.78 -12.30 -11.99
CA PRO A 92 -3.39 -11.76 -10.69
C PRO A 92 -1.95 -12.15 -10.33
N TRP A 93 -1.23 -11.23 -9.67
CA TRP A 93 0.12 -11.40 -9.16
C TRP A 93 1.21 -11.60 -10.22
N GLN A 94 0.87 -11.51 -11.51
CA GLN A 94 1.85 -11.60 -12.59
C GLN A 94 2.85 -10.45 -12.54
N HIS A 95 2.38 -9.21 -12.35
CA HIS A 95 3.23 -8.05 -12.13
C HIS A 95 2.81 -7.36 -10.84
N VAL A 96 3.77 -7.16 -9.94
CA VAL A 96 3.56 -6.45 -8.68
C VAL A 96 4.35 -5.15 -8.65
N THR A 97 3.87 -4.20 -7.87
CA THR A 97 4.60 -2.98 -7.56
C THR A 97 4.96 -2.95 -6.08
N MET A 98 6.13 -2.40 -5.78
CA MET A 98 6.71 -2.41 -4.44
C MET A 98 7.22 -1.02 -4.09
N ASP A 99 6.94 -0.60 -2.86
CA ASP A 99 7.42 0.68 -2.33
C ASP A 99 7.58 0.60 -0.81
N PHE A 100 8.45 1.44 -0.26
CA PHE A 100 8.60 1.63 1.18
C PHE A 100 7.87 2.89 1.62
N GLY A 101 6.82 2.71 2.42
CA GLY A 101 6.01 3.78 2.99
C GLY A 101 6.20 3.95 4.50
N LEU A 102 5.58 4.99 5.06
CA LEU A 102 5.80 5.47 6.44
C LEU A 102 5.02 4.66 7.51
N PRO A 103 5.56 4.50 8.76
CA PRO A 103 5.59 5.64 9.70
C PRO A 103 6.78 5.77 10.67
N ALA A 104 7.07 7.02 11.06
CA ALA A 104 8.04 7.37 12.10
C ALA A 104 7.38 7.54 13.50
N GLY A 105 7.56 6.54 14.38
CA GLY A 105 7.23 6.48 15.82
C GLY A 105 7.77 5.19 16.49
N SER A 106 8.06 5.20 17.81
CA SER A 106 9.10 4.35 18.43
C SER A 106 8.70 2.95 18.96
N SER A 107 9.44 1.95 18.46
CA SER A 107 10.03 0.74 19.09
C SER A 107 9.58 -0.58 18.45
N GLY A 108 10.30 -1.00 17.40
CA GLY A 108 9.99 -2.19 16.61
C GLY A 108 10.26 -1.94 15.14
N ASN A 109 9.19 -1.71 14.38
CA ASN A 109 9.21 -1.33 12.96
C ASN A 109 8.96 0.18 12.80
N ASP A 110 9.59 0.80 11.79
CA ASP A 110 9.51 2.24 11.47
C ASP A 110 9.27 2.50 9.97
N ALA A 111 8.93 1.44 9.22
CA ALA A 111 8.57 1.49 7.81
C ALA A 111 7.57 0.37 7.46
N VAL A 112 6.92 0.50 6.31
CA VAL A 112 6.06 -0.54 5.72
C VAL A 112 6.54 -0.83 4.32
N LEU A 113 6.79 -2.10 4.03
CA LEU A 113 6.87 -2.57 2.65
C LEU A 113 5.44 -2.77 2.14
N LEU A 114 5.05 -1.98 1.16
CA LEU A 114 3.79 -2.11 0.45
C LEU A 114 4.03 -2.90 -0.84
N VAL A 115 3.23 -3.94 -1.06
CA VAL A 115 3.21 -4.71 -2.30
C VAL A 115 1.81 -4.66 -2.89
N VAL A 116 1.70 -4.28 -4.16
CA VAL A 116 0.41 -4.13 -4.85
C VAL A 116 0.40 -4.98 -6.11
N ASP A 117 -0.63 -5.81 -6.28
CA ASP A 117 -0.88 -6.47 -7.56
C ASP A 117 -1.42 -5.47 -8.58
N ARG A 118 -0.76 -5.38 -9.75
CA ARG A 118 -1.14 -4.36 -10.76
C ARG A 118 -2.50 -4.62 -11.39
N LEU A 119 -2.97 -5.87 -11.42
CA LEU A 119 -4.24 -6.24 -12.05
C LEU A 119 -5.42 -6.03 -11.10
N THR A 120 -5.45 -6.77 -9.99
CA THR A 120 -6.56 -6.78 -9.02
C THR A 120 -6.55 -5.58 -8.09
N LYS A 121 -5.40 -4.89 -7.98
CA LYS A 121 -5.12 -3.84 -6.98
C LYS A 121 -5.09 -4.36 -5.55
N MET A 122 -4.97 -5.69 -5.35
CA MET A 122 -4.82 -6.25 -4.01
C MET A 122 -3.48 -5.83 -3.42
N VAL A 123 -3.50 -5.46 -2.15
CA VAL A 123 -2.33 -5.00 -1.43
C VAL A 123 -1.97 -5.96 -0.30
N HIS A 124 -0.67 -6.01 0.01
CA HIS A 124 -0.14 -6.53 1.27
C HIS A 124 0.72 -5.49 1.96
N PHE A 125 0.54 -5.38 3.27
CA PHE A 125 1.37 -4.56 4.14
C PHE A 125 2.30 -5.43 4.99
N ALA A 126 3.59 -5.18 4.88
CA ALA A 126 4.59 -5.85 5.69
C ALA A 126 5.35 -4.81 6.55
N PRO A 127 5.10 -4.75 7.87
CA PRO A 127 5.84 -3.84 8.74
C PRO A 127 7.31 -4.25 8.79
N CYS A 128 8.20 -3.27 8.72
CA CYS A 128 9.63 -3.49 8.64
C CYS A 128 10.42 -2.30 9.21
N ARG A 129 11.74 -2.42 9.20
CA ARG A 129 12.64 -1.33 9.59
C ARG A 129 13.16 -0.59 8.37
N THR A 130 13.37 0.71 8.47
CA THR A 130 14.11 1.52 7.49
C THR A 130 15.51 0.97 7.25
N THR A 131 16.09 0.32 8.27
CA THR A 131 17.39 -0.36 8.24
C THR A 131 17.36 -1.79 7.70
N ILE A 132 16.20 -2.31 7.29
CA ILE A 132 16.07 -3.66 6.73
C ILE A 132 17.03 -3.86 5.56
N THR A 133 17.70 -5.00 5.52
CA THR A 133 18.60 -5.34 4.41
C THR A 133 17.83 -5.84 3.18
N ALA A 134 18.48 -5.87 2.02
CA ALA A 134 17.87 -6.46 0.82
C ALA A 134 17.54 -7.96 1.02
N GLU A 135 18.35 -8.70 1.78
CA GLU A 135 18.10 -10.10 2.12
C GLU A 135 16.86 -10.27 3.01
N GLU A 136 16.78 -9.49 4.09
CA GLU A 136 15.61 -9.51 4.96
C GLU A 136 14.35 -9.06 4.21
N THR A 137 14.47 -8.06 3.33
CA THR A 137 13.37 -7.64 2.44
C THR A 137 12.91 -8.79 1.55
N ALA A 138 13.83 -9.60 1.01
CA ALA A 138 13.47 -10.72 0.15
C ALA A 138 12.73 -11.80 0.94
N ARG A 139 13.20 -12.10 2.16
CA ARG A 139 12.50 -13.01 3.08
C ARG A 139 11.11 -12.51 3.44
N LEU A 140 10.98 -11.21 3.68
CA LEU A 140 9.71 -10.55 3.98
C LEU A 140 8.74 -10.66 2.80
N LEU A 141 9.20 -10.38 1.57
CA LEU A 141 8.39 -10.55 0.38
C LEU A 141 7.94 -12.01 0.20
N ILE A 142 8.84 -12.97 0.48
CA ILE A 142 8.51 -14.39 0.39
C ILE A 142 7.40 -14.74 1.39
N SER A 143 7.56 -14.38 2.67
CA SER A 143 6.60 -14.73 3.72
C SER A 143 5.24 -14.08 3.53
N THR A 144 5.22 -12.86 2.99
CA THR A 144 3.99 -12.06 2.91
C THR A 144 3.25 -12.26 1.59
N VAL A 145 3.98 -12.39 0.46
CA VAL A 145 3.36 -12.40 -0.88
C VAL A 145 3.58 -13.72 -1.58
N VAL A 146 4.84 -14.19 -1.70
CA VAL A 146 5.16 -15.38 -2.51
C VAL A 146 4.49 -16.64 -1.94
N CYS A 147 4.45 -16.79 -0.62
CA CYS A 147 3.77 -17.92 0.03
C CYS A 147 2.26 -17.96 -0.24
N LEU A 148 1.64 -16.82 -0.54
CA LEU A 148 0.20 -16.73 -0.79
C LEU A 148 -0.14 -16.84 -2.28
N HIS A 149 0.68 -16.23 -3.13
CA HIS A 149 0.31 -15.98 -4.54
C HIS A 149 1.31 -16.53 -5.56
N GLY A 150 2.46 -17.04 -5.10
CA GLY A 150 3.55 -17.48 -5.96
C GLY A 150 4.47 -16.34 -6.39
N ILE A 151 5.40 -16.68 -7.29
CA ILE A 151 6.45 -15.76 -7.76
C ILE A 151 5.90 -14.93 -8.92
N SER A 152 6.02 -13.60 -8.81
CA SER A 152 5.64 -12.68 -9.87
C SER A 152 6.63 -12.70 -11.04
N ALA A 153 6.12 -12.56 -12.27
CA ALA A 153 6.94 -12.47 -13.47
C ALA A 153 7.70 -11.15 -13.59
N ALA A 154 7.19 -10.07 -12.98
CA ALA A 154 7.89 -8.81 -12.87
C ALA A 154 7.60 -8.09 -11.54
N ILE A 155 8.62 -7.44 -11.01
CA ILE A 155 8.53 -6.54 -9.87
C ILE A 155 8.88 -5.14 -10.37
N ILE A 156 7.98 -4.20 -10.14
CA ILE A 156 8.16 -2.78 -10.42
C ILE A 156 8.41 -2.05 -9.10
N SER A 157 9.51 -1.33 -8.97
CA SER A 157 9.82 -0.59 -7.75
C SER A 157 10.47 0.74 -8.05
N ASP A 158 10.63 1.57 -7.03
CA ASP A 158 11.54 2.71 -7.10
C ASP A 158 13.00 2.25 -7.13
N ARG A 159 13.92 3.22 -7.09
CA ARG A 159 15.37 2.97 -7.08
C ARG A 159 15.94 2.89 -5.66
N ASP A 160 15.16 2.47 -4.67
CA ASP A 160 15.68 2.24 -3.33
C ASP A 160 16.91 1.31 -3.40
N PRO A 161 18.00 1.61 -2.66
CA PRO A 161 19.22 0.79 -2.62
C PRO A 161 18.97 -0.70 -2.35
N LYS A 162 17.91 -1.04 -1.60
CA LYS A 162 17.52 -2.42 -1.30
C LYS A 162 17.12 -3.16 -2.57
N PHE A 163 16.30 -2.55 -3.42
CA PHE A 163 15.81 -3.13 -4.68
C PHE A 163 16.85 -3.10 -5.80
N THR A 164 17.77 -2.12 -5.77
CA THR A 164 18.84 -2.00 -6.77
C THR A 164 20.10 -2.78 -6.40
N SER A 165 20.17 -3.40 -5.22
CA SER A 165 21.31 -4.21 -4.80
C SER A 165 21.55 -5.42 -5.71
N ASN A 166 22.82 -5.81 -5.85
CA ASN A 166 23.20 -7.02 -6.62
C ASN A 166 22.53 -8.28 -6.06
N PHE A 167 22.42 -8.37 -4.73
CA PHE A 167 21.74 -9.46 -4.06
C PHE A 167 20.28 -9.57 -4.52
N TRP A 168 19.54 -8.45 -4.49
CA TRP A 168 18.12 -8.44 -4.87
C TRP A 168 17.94 -8.84 -6.33
N GLN A 169 18.71 -8.22 -7.23
CA GLN A 169 18.63 -8.49 -8.66
C GLN A 169 18.98 -9.94 -9.00
N ASP A 170 20.06 -10.49 -8.44
CA ASP A 170 20.47 -11.89 -8.68
C ASP A 170 19.44 -12.88 -8.11
N THR A 171 18.91 -12.62 -6.91
CA THR A 171 17.90 -13.47 -6.27
C THR A 171 16.66 -13.60 -7.15
N TRP A 172 16.08 -12.49 -7.58
CA TRP A 172 14.85 -12.49 -8.36
C TRP A 172 15.07 -12.95 -9.82
N ALA A 173 16.24 -12.67 -10.40
CA ALA A 173 16.61 -13.24 -11.70
C ALA A 173 16.64 -14.78 -11.68
N ARG A 174 17.15 -15.41 -10.61
CA ARG A 174 17.14 -16.87 -10.44
C ARG A 174 15.74 -17.46 -10.31
N TYR A 175 14.79 -16.68 -9.77
CA TYR A 175 13.38 -17.04 -9.71
C TYR A 175 12.61 -16.73 -11.00
N GLY A 176 13.28 -16.18 -12.03
CA GLY A 176 12.66 -15.83 -13.31
C GLY A 176 11.87 -14.52 -13.28
N THR A 177 12.04 -13.71 -12.23
CA THR A 177 11.36 -12.42 -12.07
C THR A 177 12.18 -11.30 -12.70
N ARG A 178 11.53 -10.48 -13.53
CA ARG A 178 12.14 -9.30 -14.15
C ARG A 178 12.01 -8.07 -13.25
N MET A 179 13.13 -7.42 -12.96
CA MET A 179 13.13 -6.15 -12.23
C MET A 179 12.87 -4.98 -13.17
N GLN A 180 11.95 -4.09 -12.80
CA GLN A 180 11.64 -2.86 -13.52
C GLN A 180 11.70 -1.68 -12.54
N PHE A 181 12.63 -0.77 -12.75
CA PHE A 181 12.79 0.38 -11.85
C PHE A 181 12.12 1.62 -12.44
N SER A 182 11.31 2.30 -11.64
CA SER A 182 10.79 3.62 -11.97
C SER A 182 11.96 4.61 -12.07
N SER A 183 11.85 5.62 -12.93
CA SER A 183 12.87 6.66 -13.03
C SER A 183 12.49 7.86 -12.17
N ALA A 184 13.47 8.45 -11.47
CA ALA A 184 13.29 9.61 -10.60
C ALA A 184 12.71 10.87 -11.30
N TYR A 185 12.66 10.87 -12.65
CA TYR A 185 12.24 12.01 -13.47
C TYR A 185 11.17 11.67 -14.52
N HIS A 186 10.61 10.45 -14.55
CA HIS A 186 9.39 10.12 -15.32
C HIS A 186 8.36 9.43 -14.41
N PRO A 187 7.46 10.21 -13.79
CA PRO A 187 6.27 9.70 -13.09
C PRO A 187 5.30 8.93 -14.01
N GLN A 188 5.58 8.88 -15.32
CA GLN A 188 4.68 8.35 -16.35
C GLN A 188 4.56 6.83 -16.36
N THR A 189 5.53 6.10 -15.80
CA THR A 189 5.56 4.63 -15.88
C THR A 189 4.57 3.95 -14.93
N ASP A 190 4.17 4.60 -13.83
CA ASP A 190 3.27 3.99 -12.86
C ASP A 190 2.48 4.96 -11.98
N GLY A 191 1.88 6.00 -12.57
CA GLY A 191 0.99 6.93 -11.85
C GLY A 191 -0.24 6.26 -11.21
N GLN A 192 -0.51 4.98 -11.48
CA GLN A 192 -1.51 4.20 -10.77
C GLN A 192 -0.99 3.72 -9.42
N THR A 193 0.21 3.13 -9.36
CA THR A 193 0.85 2.77 -8.08
C THR A 193 1.13 3.99 -7.23
N GLU A 194 1.56 5.10 -7.82
CA GLU A 194 1.80 6.34 -7.05
C GLU A 194 0.52 6.84 -6.35
N ARG A 195 -0.64 6.78 -7.04
CA ARG A 195 -1.94 7.10 -6.43
C ARG A 195 -2.35 6.10 -5.36
N THR A 196 -2.12 4.81 -5.58
CA THR A 196 -2.38 3.79 -4.55
C THR A 196 -1.51 4.06 -3.32
N ASN A 197 -0.20 4.30 -3.49
CA ASN A 197 0.72 4.59 -2.41
C ASN A 197 0.31 5.85 -1.64
N GLN A 198 -0.04 6.94 -2.34
CA GLN A 198 -0.55 8.17 -1.70
C GLN A 198 -1.86 7.94 -0.93
N MET A 199 -2.80 7.17 -1.49
CA MET A 199 -4.05 6.81 -0.81
C MET A 199 -3.78 5.94 0.43
N MET A 200 -2.83 5.00 0.35
CA MET A 200 -2.43 4.18 1.49
C MET A 200 -1.77 5.01 2.58
N GLU A 201 -0.86 5.92 2.22
CA GLU A 201 -0.26 6.86 3.17
C GLU A 201 -1.34 7.70 3.85
N GLN A 202 -2.31 8.20 3.09
CA GLN A 202 -3.43 8.95 3.63
C GLN A 202 -4.25 8.10 4.60
N LEU A 203 -4.60 6.87 4.22
CA LEU A 203 -5.36 5.94 5.06
C LEU A 203 -4.65 5.62 6.38
N ILE A 204 -3.33 5.39 6.34
CA ILE A 204 -2.52 5.17 7.54
C ILE A 204 -2.53 6.44 8.41
N ARG A 205 -2.39 7.63 7.82
CA ARG A 205 -2.40 8.91 8.55
C ARG A 205 -3.75 9.25 9.17
N THR A 206 -4.86 8.97 8.47
CA THR A 206 -6.21 9.35 8.95
C THR A 206 -6.73 8.42 10.04
N ASN A 207 -6.35 7.15 10.01
CA ASN A 207 -6.81 6.17 10.99
C ASN A 207 -5.94 6.13 12.25
N TYR A 208 -4.83 6.89 12.31
CA TYR A 208 -3.87 6.77 13.40
C TYR A 208 -3.40 8.11 14.00
N LEU A 209 -3.96 8.46 15.16
CA LEU A 209 -3.53 9.58 16.00
C LEU A 209 -2.37 9.23 16.94
N ASP A 210 -2.22 7.95 17.33
CA ASP A 210 -1.19 7.47 18.28
C ASP A 210 -0.05 6.69 17.60
N ARG A 211 1.06 7.33 17.25
CA ARG A 211 2.11 6.72 16.41
C ARG A 211 2.76 5.42 16.92
N ASN A 212 2.44 4.93 18.12
CA ASN A 212 3.09 3.78 18.75
C ASN A 212 2.39 2.43 18.56
N LYS A 213 1.23 2.36 17.90
CA LYS A 213 0.44 1.11 17.76
C LYS A 213 -0.07 0.83 16.33
N TRP A 214 0.57 1.46 15.36
CA TRP A 214 0.15 1.42 13.96
C TRP A 214 0.24 0.01 13.33
N GLU A 215 1.18 -0.82 13.79
CA GLU A 215 1.36 -2.20 13.32
C GLU A 215 0.11 -3.06 13.53
N ASP A 216 -0.55 -2.93 14.69
CA ASP A 216 -1.75 -3.69 15.07
C ASP A 216 -2.94 -3.40 14.14
N ALA A 217 -2.95 -2.24 13.48
CA ALA A 217 -4.03 -1.83 12.59
C ALA A 217 -3.80 -2.25 11.13
N LEU A 218 -2.57 -2.58 10.73
CA LEU A 218 -2.26 -2.95 9.35
C LEU A 218 -3.16 -4.07 8.81
N PRO A 219 -3.42 -5.19 9.54
CA PRO A 219 -4.25 -6.26 9.01
C PRO A 219 -5.69 -5.80 8.72
N MET A 220 -6.26 -4.99 9.61
CA MET A 220 -7.61 -4.46 9.42
C MET A 220 -7.66 -3.44 8.30
N LEU A 221 -6.61 -2.63 8.13
CA LEU A 221 -6.52 -1.65 7.06
C LEU A 221 -6.37 -2.33 5.69
N GLU A 222 -5.50 -3.34 5.60
CA GLU A 222 -5.33 -4.18 4.43
C GLU A 222 -6.65 -4.84 4.03
N PHE A 223 -7.35 -5.46 4.99
CA PHE A 223 -8.65 -6.06 4.75
C PHE A 223 -9.67 -5.05 4.25
N SER A 224 -9.74 -3.87 4.89
CA SER A 224 -10.69 -2.82 4.54
C SER A 224 -10.45 -2.28 3.13
N TYR A 225 -9.18 -2.07 2.76
CA TYR A 225 -8.81 -1.65 1.42
C TYR A 225 -9.14 -2.72 0.37
N ASN A 226 -8.72 -3.97 0.62
CA ASN A 226 -8.95 -5.08 -0.30
C ASN A 226 -10.43 -5.43 -0.49
N ASN A 227 -11.30 -5.02 0.45
CA ASN A 227 -12.75 -5.19 0.37
C ASN A 227 -13.49 -3.98 -0.22
N ALA A 228 -12.83 -2.82 -0.34
CA ALA A 228 -13.44 -1.63 -0.90
C ALA A 228 -13.35 -1.65 -2.44
N PRO A 229 -14.42 -1.30 -3.18
CA PRO A 229 -14.36 -1.17 -4.62
C PRO A 229 -13.36 -0.09 -5.05
N SER A 230 -12.50 -0.43 -6.02
CA SER A 230 -11.60 0.56 -6.63
C SER A 230 -12.34 1.37 -7.70
N ALA A 231 -12.14 2.69 -7.72
CA ALA A 231 -12.69 3.57 -8.77
C ALA A 231 -12.19 3.22 -10.19
N THR A 232 -11.08 2.47 -10.30
CA THR A 232 -10.53 2.06 -11.60
C THR A 232 -11.21 0.81 -12.14
N THR A 233 -11.60 -0.13 -11.28
CA THR A 233 -12.11 -1.45 -11.68
C THR A 233 -13.60 -1.65 -11.35
N ASN A 234 -14.21 -0.76 -10.55
CA ASN A 234 -15.55 -0.90 -9.97
C ASN A 234 -15.78 -2.17 -9.13
N HIS A 235 -14.73 -2.93 -8.88
CA HIS A 235 -14.75 -4.17 -8.10
C HIS A 235 -13.75 -4.08 -6.95
N SER A 236 -14.00 -4.82 -5.88
CA SER A 236 -13.03 -4.94 -4.80
C SER A 236 -11.82 -5.77 -5.28
N PRO A 237 -10.62 -5.51 -4.74
CA PRO A 237 -9.49 -6.41 -4.95
C PRO A 237 -9.76 -7.86 -4.55
N PHE A 238 -10.52 -8.11 -3.48
CA PHE A 238 -10.90 -9.47 -3.08
C PHE A 238 -11.71 -10.19 -4.18
N TYR A 239 -12.70 -9.50 -4.75
CA TYR A 239 -13.51 -10.05 -5.83
C TYR A 239 -12.66 -10.36 -7.06
N LEU A 240 -11.78 -9.43 -7.46
CA LEU A 240 -10.92 -9.63 -8.63
C LEU A 240 -9.87 -10.73 -8.42
N ASN A 241 -9.41 -10.93 -7.19
CA ASN A 241 -8.39 -11.92 -6.87
C ASN A 241 -8.96 -13.33 -6.63
N TYR A 242 -10.05 -13.44 -5.87
CA TYR A 242 -10.62 -14.73 -5.44
C TYR A 242 -11.95 -15.08 -6.11
N GLY A 243 -12.50 -14.18 -6.94
CA GLY A 243 -13.82 -14.34 -7.57
C GLY A 243 -15.00 -14.10 -6.62
N MET A 244 -14.75 -13.63 -5.39
CA MET A 244 -15.78 -13.33 -4.39
C MET A 244 -15.29 -12.33 -3.35
N ASP A 245 -16.24 -11.56 -2.82
CA ASP A 245 -16.00 -10.70 -1.66
C ASP A 245 -16.02 -11.52 -0.36
N PRO A 246 -15.19 -11.18 0.64
CA PRO A 246 -15.24 -11.79 1.96
C PRO A 246 -16.55 -11.45 2.67
N THR A 247 -17.02 -12.38 3.50
CA THR A 247 -18.17 -12.12 4.36
C THR A 247 -17.82 -11.08 5.41
N VAL A 248 -18.54 -9.96 5.40
CA VAL A 248 -18.48 -8.91 6.42
C VAL A 248 -19.80 -8.85 7.19
N PRO A 249 -19.86 -8.27 8.39
CA PRO A 249 -21.08 -8.29 9.23
C PRO A 249 -22.36 -7.76 8.54
N ILE A 250 -22.23 -6.90 7.52
CA ILE A 250 -23.36 -6.38 6.74
C ILE A 250 -23.78 -7.30 5.57
N SER A 251 -22.92 -8.22 5.12
CA SER A 251 -23.13 -9.06 3.94
C SER A 251 -23.79 -10.41 4.27
N THR A 252 -24.12 -10.69 5.53
CA THR A 252 -24.74 -11.95 5.97
C THR A 252 -26.21 -12.11 5.58
N ASN A 253 -26.86 -11.09 5.00
CA ASN A 253 -28.29 -11.08 4.67
C ASN A 253 -28.61 -10.57 3.24
N VAL A 254 -27.87 -10.99 2.20
CA VAL A 254 -28.19 -10.59 0.82
C VAL A 254 -28.53 -11.80 -0.05
N GLU A 255 -29.82 -12.00 -0.33
CA GLU A 255 -30.29 -12.85 -1.43
C GLU A 255 -30.07 -12.11 -2.76
N SER A 256 -29.35 -12.73 -3.70
CA SER A 256 -29.15 -12.19 -5.06
C SER A 256 -30.25 -12.70 -6.00
N GLN A 257 -30.78 -11.82 -6.86
CA GLN A 257 -31.84 -12.15 -7.84
C GLN A 257 -31.32 -12.37 -9.28
N VAL A 258 -30.01 -12.54 -9.49
CA VAL A 258 -29.43 -12.70 -10.84
C VAL A 258 -29.13 -14.19 -11.14
N PRO A 259 -29.81 -14.83 -12.12
CA PRO A 259 -29.68 -16.28 -12.37
C PRO A 259 -28.28 -16.73 -12.84
N ARG A 260 -27.51 -15.86 -13.51
CA ARG A 260 -26.18 -16.20 -14.02
C ARG A 260 -25.09 -16.15 -12.94
N SER A 261 -25.23 -15.29 -11.93
CA SER A 261 -24.40 -15.35 -10.72
C SER A 261 -24.75 -16.55 -9.87
N GLN A 262 -26.01 -16.99 -9.90
CA GLN A 262 -26.46 -18.19 -9.21
C GLN A 262 -25.68 -19.44 -9.67
N HIS A 263 -25.53 -19.67 -10.98
CA HIS A 263 -24.83 -20.84 -11.50
C HIS A 263 -23.33 -20.90 -11.11
N PHE A 264 -22.62 -19.76 -11.14
CA PHE A 264 -21.20 -19.70 -10.74
C PHE A 264 -21.02 -19.88 -9.23
N VAL A 265 -21.91 -19.27 -8.44
CA VAL A 265 -21.94 -19.45 -6.97
C VAL A 265 -22.35 -20.89 -6.61
N GLU A 266 -23.28 -21.49 -7.33
CA GLU A 266 -23.72 -22.88 -7.17
C GLU A 266 -22.59 -23.86 -7.48
N GLU A 267 -21.76 -23.63 -8.51
CA GLU A 267 -20.58 -24.46 -8.78
C GLU A 267 -19.55 -24.40 -7.62
N LEU A 268 -19.27 -23.20 -7.10
CA LEU A 268 -18.39 -22.98 -5.96
C LEU A 268 -18.97 -23.53 -4.64
N GLN A 269 -20.27 -23.38 -4.41
CA GLN A 269 -20.99 -23.97 -3.28
C GLN A 269 -21.01 -25.49 -3.39
N THR A 270 -21.24 -26.05 -4.58
CA THR A 270 -21.19 -27.50 -4.81
C THR A 270 -19.80 -28.06 -4.54
N ALA A 271 -18.73 -27.36 -4.96
CA ALA A 271 -17.36 -27.75 -4.64
C ALA A 271 -17.07 -27.69 -3.13
N ARG A 272 -17.58 -26.66 -2.44
CA ARG A 272 -17.50 -26.54 -0.98
C ARG A 272 -18.29 -27.61 -0.25
N ASP A 273 -19.50 -27.92 -0.69
CA ASP A 273 -20.36 -28.95 -0.12
C ASP A 273 -19.75 -30.34 -0.32
N LYS A 274 -19.17 -30.61 -1.49
CA LYS A 274 -18.37 -31.82 -1.74
C LYS A 274 -17.16 -31.89 -0.82
N ALA A 275 -16.43 -30.79 -0.61
CA ALA A 275 -15.29 -30.75 0.30
C ALA A 275 -15.73 -31.01 1.75
N VAL A 276 -16.83 -30.40 2.20
CA VAL A 276 -17.44 -30.64 3.52
C VAL A 276 -17.86 -32.10 3.68
N GLU A 277 -18.47 -32.70 2.66
CA GLU A 277 -18.86 -34.11 2.67
C GLU A 277 -17.63 -35.03 2.75
N LEU A 278 -16.56 -34.74 2.00
CA LEU A 278 -15.30 -35.48 2.04
C LEU A 278 -14.65 -35.38 3.43
N ILE A 279 -14.63 -34.19 4.04
CA ILE A 279 -14.13 -33.99 5.41
C ILE A 279 -14.98 -34.76 6.41
N ARG A 280 -16.31 -34.75 6.29
CA ARG A 280 -17.20 -35.54 7.15
C ARG A 280 -16.94 -37.05 7.02
N LYS A 281 -16.75 -37.56 5.79
CA LYS A 281 -16.40 -38.96 5.53
C LYS A 281 -15.04 -39.33 6.13
N ALA A 282 -14.04 -38.45 5.96
CA ALA A 282 -12.70 -38.64 6.53
C ALA A 282 -12.76 -38.66 8.08
N ASN A 283 -13.49 -37.72 8.69
CA ASN A 283 -13.68 -37.67 10.14
C ASN A 283 -14.46 -38.88 10.68
N ALA A 284 -15.51 -39.34 9.99
CA ALA A 284 -16.25 -40.54 10.36
C ALA A 284 -15.37 -41.80 10.28
N THR A 285 -14.52 -41.88 9.26
CA THR A 285 -13.55 -42.96 9.07
C THR A 285 -12.48 -42.95 10.16
N ALA A 286 -11.88 -41.78 10.43
CA ALA A 286 -10.93 -41.59 11.51
C ALA A 286 -11.54 -41.92 12.89
N ARG A 287 -12.79 -41.50 13.13
CA ARG A 287 -13.56 -41.85 14.34
C ARG A 287 -13.78 -43.36 14.44
N ARG A 288 -14.15 -44.03 13.35
CA ARG A 288 -14.34 -45.49 13.31
C ARG A 288 -13.06 -46.23 13.67
N TYR A 289 -11.93 -45.89 13.03
CA TYR A 289 -10.63 -46.53 13.31
C TYR A 289 -10.12 -46.23 14.72
N ALA A 290 -10.29 -44.99 15.20
CA ALA A 290 -9.95 -44.62 16.57
C ALA A 290 -10.83 -45.37 17.59
N ASN A 291 -12.12 -45.57 17.31
CA ASN A 291 -13.04 -46.25 18.20
C ASN A 291 -12.86 -47.77 18.24
N LEU A 292 -12.25 -48.41 17.22
CA LEU A 292 -11.91 -49.84 17.28
C LEU A 292 -11.02 -50.19 18.48
N HIS A 293 -10.19 -49.25 18.93
CA HIS A 293 -9.23 -49.44 20.02
C HIS A 293 -9.65 -48.68 21.30
N ARG A 294 -10.86 -48.11 21.34
CA ARG A 294 -11.36 -47.34 22.48
C ARG A 294 -12.63 -47.99 23.02
N ARG A 295 -12.83 -47.87 24.33
CA ARG A 295 -14.07 -48.30 25.00
C ARG A 295 -14.85 -47.07 25.41
N ASP A 296 -16.15 -47.10 25.18
CA ASP A 296 -17.05 -46.15 25.80
C ASP A 296 -17.18 -46.50 27.28
N ILE A 297 -16.82 -45.57 28.17
CA ILE A 297 -16.82 -45.80 29.62
C ILE A 297 -17.66 -44.70 30.27
N THR A 298 -18.84 -45.06 30.75
CA THR A 298 -19.67 -44.17 31.56
C THR A 298 -19.25 -44.27 33.02
N ILE A 299 -18.57 -43.24 33.52
CA ILE A 299 -18.00 -43.20 34.88
C ILE A 299 -18.97 -42.53 35.87
N ALA A 300 -19.79 -43.31 36.57
CA ALA A 300 -20.75 -42.77 37.55
C ALA A 300 -20.06 -42.15 38.78
N ALA A 301 -20.58 -41.00 39.24
CA ALA A 301 -20.14 -40.37 40.49
C ALA A 301 -20.32 -41.32 41.68
N GLY A 302 -19.36 -41.34 42.60
CA GLY A 302 -19.36 -42.21 43.76
C GLY A 302 -18.70 -43.58 43.59
N LYS A 303 -18.35 -44.01 42.36
CA LYS A 303 -17.53 -45.21 42.15
C LYS A 303 -16.07 -44.97 42.55
N LEU A 304 -15.38 -46.06 42.92
CA LEU A 304 -13.94 -46.07 43.17
C LEU A 304 -13.20 -46.46 41.89
N VAL A 305 -12.17 -45.70 41.52
CA VAL A 305 -11.31 -45.95 40.36
C VAL A 305 -9.83 -45.85 40.72
N LEU A 306 -9.00 -46.58 39.99
CA LEU A 306 -7.55 -46.44 40.05
C LEU A 306 -7.11 -45.49 38.92
N LEU A 307 -6.22 -44.56 39.24
CA LEU A 307 -5.69 -43.55 38.32
C LEU A 307 -4.39 -44.06 37.69
N ASP A 308 -4.28 -43.98 36.36
CA ASP A 308 -3.05 -44.35 35.64
C ASP A 308 -1.91 -43.36 35.99
N THR A 309 -0.77 -43.90 36.40
CA THR A 309 0.39 -43.11 36.84
C THR A 309 1.31 -42.69 35.70
N LYS A 310 1.05 -43.11 34.45
CA LYS A 310 1.89 -42.84 33.26
C LYS A 310 2.21 -41.35 33.07
N ASN A 311 1.25 -40.47 33.40
CA ASN A 311 1.40 -39.02 33.28
C ASN A 311 1.55 -38.31 34.64
N LEU A 312 1.72 -39.04 35.74
CA LEU A 312 1.91 -38.49 37.08
C LEU A 312 3.40 -38.39 37.41
N ARG A 313 3.79 -37.27 38.03
CA ARG A 313 5.14 -37.10 38.58
C ARG A 313 5.21 -37.80 39.93
N LEU A 314 5.71 -39.03 39.94
CA LEU A 314 5.92 -39.81 41.16
C LEU A 314 7.42 -39.84 41.54
N PRO A 315 7.76 -39.81 42.84
CA PRO A 315 9.13 -39.84 43.37
C PRO A 315 9.73 -41.26 43.35
N LEU A 316 9.50 -42.00 42.25
CA LEU A 316 10.03 -43.35 42.03
C LEU A 316 10.68 -43.43 40.64
N PRO A 317 11.72 -44.27 40.46
CA PRO A 317 12.27 -44.60 39.14
C PRO A 317 11.17 -45.14 38.21
N THR A 318 11.21 -44.78 36.92
CA THR A 318 10.14 -45.10 35.95
C THR A 318 9.82 -46.58 35.82
N ASN A 319 10.81 -47.47 36.03
CA ASN A 319 10.67 -48.92 36.02
C ASN A 319 10.07 -49.53 37.31
N LEU A 320 10.02 -48.76 38.40
CA LEU A 320 9.47 -49.18 39.70
C LEU A 320 8.18 -48.45 40.08
N ARG A 321 7.65 -47.60 39.18
CA ARG A 321 6.38 -46.92 39.42
C ARG A 321 5.22 -47.92 39.37
N PRO A 322 4.34 -47.95 40.38
CA PRO A 322 3.10 -48.70 40.26
C PRO A 322 2.30 -48.14 39.08
N ARG A 323 1.77 -49.01 38.20
CA ARG A 323 1.06 -48.58 36.98
C ARG A 323 -0.23 -47.79 37.27
N PHE A 324 -0.81 -47.98 38.46
CA PHE A 324 -1.99 -47.25 38.91
C PHE A 324 -1.88 -46.83 40.38
N CYS A 325 -2.53 -45.73 40.78
CA CYS A 325 -2.65 -45.27 42.16
C CYS A 325 -4.12 -45.05 42.56
N GLY A 326 -4.43 -45.14 43.86
CA GLY A 326 -5.80 -45.09 44.39
C GLY A 326 -6.11 -46.29 45.30
N PRO A 327 -7.40 -46.64 45.50
CA PRO A 327 -8.58 -46.16 44.78
C PRO A 327 -9.04 -44.74 45.19
N PHE A 328 -9.51 -43.97 44.21
CA PHE A 328 -10.09 -42.63 44.39
C PHE A 328 -11.59 -42.66 44.08
N LYS A 329 -12.37 -41.88 44.84
CA LYS A 329 -13.80 -41.72 44.61
C LYS A 329 -14.05 -40.63 43.56
N ILE A 330 -14.86 -40.92 42.54
CA ILE A 330 -15.24 -39.93 41.54
C ILE A 330 -16.20 -38.92 42.18
N MET A 331 -15.79 -37.67 42.27
CA MET A 331 -16.57 -36.58 42.89
C MET A 331 -17.59 -35.97 41.93
N LYS A 332 -17.21 -35.77 40.65
CA LYS A 332 -18.06 -35.19 39.62
C LYS A 332 -17.57 -35.65 38.24
N MET A 333 -18.49 -35.86 37.29
CA MET A 333 -18.09 -36.15 35.91
C MET A 333 -17.47 -34.90 35.27
N PRO A 334 -16.38 -35.04 34.49
CA PRO A 334 -15.93 -33.97 33.61
C PRO A 334 -17.01 -33.71 32.55
N ILE A 335 -17.31 -32.43 32.31
CA ILE A 335 -18.25 -32.02 31.26
C ILE A 335 -17.57 -32.34 29.93
N THR A 336 -18.09 -33.32 29.20
CA THR A 336 -17.73 -33.50 27.78
C THR A 336 -18.34 -32.35 27.01
N SER A 337 -17.50 -31.45 26.50
CA SER A 337 -17.90 -30.40 25.55
C SER A 337 -18.59 -31.06 24.36
N THR A 338 -19.90 -30.85 24.24
CA THR A 338 -20.71 -31.25 23.08
C THR A 338 -20.39 -30.42 21.85
#